data_AF-A0A1V5X9R6-F1
#
_entry.id   AF-A0A1V5X9R6-F1
#
_cell.length_a   1.000
_cell.length_b   1.000
_cell.length_c   1.000
_cell.angle_alpha   90.00
_cell.angle_beta   90.00
_cell.angle_gamma   90.00
#
_symmetry.space_group_name_H-M   'P 1'
#
loop_
_entity.id
_entity.type
_entity.pdbx_description
1 polymer ?
#
loop_
_entity_poly.entity_id
_entity_poly.type
_entity_poly.pdbx_seq_one_letter_code
_entity_poly.pdbx_strand_id
1 'polypeptide(L)'
;MLCFLMLSGSVYAFEMTKIMPDDSILQGIGRDTAVDRVYLRTVAMRYSDRFVVSEVTDADISAIDEFYAKLSSPITLDEIDNGKSELDINRIGGNEYQKNMRTFKTLGGLSGYRAEFEPIAYYTIYRNITLVGGYVNYTKTCQNPDDAYWQYICGMEDLTKEVIPYETRLRLLDKVRELNSFMDNDRSFKIYILKDGKVDSMWEGVDAVG
;
A
#
# COMPACT_ATOMS: atom_id res chain seq x y z
N MET A 1 13.81 63.24 9.27
CA MET A 1 15.11 62.72 8.82
C MET A 1 15.02 61.20 8.89
N LEU A 2 14.88 60.56 7.73
CA LEU A 2 14.64 59.13 7.55
C LEU A 2 15.99 58.40 7.57
N CYS A 3 16.18 57.40 8.43
CA CYS A 3 17.28 56.42 8.30
C CYS A 3 16.66 55.04 8.12
N PHE A 4 16.59 54.60 6.87
CA PHE A 4 16.24 53.24 6.46
C PHE A 4 17.51 52.38 6.58
N LEU A 5 17.57 51.51 7.59
CA LEU A 5 18.60 50.46 7.67
C LEU A 5 18.19 49.30 6.76
N MET A 6 18.86 49.20 5.62
CA MET A 6 18.81 48.03 4.72
C MET A 6 19.58 46.89 5.39
N LEU A 7 18.85 45.96 6.03
CA LEU A 7 19.37 44.64 6.37
C LEU A 7 19.10 43.71 5.18
N SER A 8 20.10 43.57 4.31
CA SER A 8 20.15 42.52 3.30
C SER A 8 20.46 41.18 3.97
N GLY A 9 19.41 40.48 4.39
CA GLY A 9 19.50 39.06 4.74
C GLY A 9 19.53 38.22 3.48
N SER A 10 20.68 37.64 3.15
CA SER A 10 20.77 36.57 2.17
C SER A 10 20.13 35.31 2.77
N VAL A 11 18.92 34.99 2.31
CA VAL A 11 18.32 33.66 2.55
C VAL A 11 19.15 32.68 1.75
N TYR A 12 19.94 31.86 2.45
CA TYR A 12 20.55 30.68 1.86
C TYR A 12 19.40 29.76 1.44
N ALA A 13 19.13 29.72 0.13
CA ALA A 13 18.32 28.68 -0.47
C ALA A 13 18.96 27.35 -0.06
N PHE A 14 18.17 26.48 0.56
CA PHE A 14 18.56 25.12 0.89
C PHE A 14 19.34 24.54 -0.28
N GLU A 15 20.60 24.23 -0.03
CA GLU A 15 21.41 23.43 -0.92
C GLU A 15 20.76 22.05 -0.90
N MET A 16 19.84 21.80 -1.84
CA MET A 16 19.26 20.48 -2.05
C MET A 16 20.37 19.57 -2.55
N THR A 17 21.15 19.04 -1.62
CA THR A 17 22.09 17.96 -1.86
C THR A 17 21.27 16.72 -2.15
N LYS A 18 20.94 16.54 -3.44
CA LYS A 18 20.52 15.27 -4.05
C LYS A 18 19.34 14.60 -3.32
N ILE A 19 18.12 14.77 -3.86
CA ILE A 19 16.97 13.93 -3.51
C ILE A 19 17.33 12.49 -3.91
N MET A 20 17.82 11.70 -2.96
CA MET A 20 17.82 10.25 -3.09
C MET A 20 16.40 9.77 -2.74
N PRO A 21 15.88 8.71 -3.38
CA PRO A 21 14.66 8.07 -2.93
C PRO A 21 14.79 7.76 -1.43
N ASP A 22 13.74 8.03 -0.66
CA ASP A 22 13.73 7.74 0.77
C ASP A 22 13.69 6.22 0.98
N ASP A 23 14.86 5.58 1.03
CA ASP A 23 14.97 4.14 1.19
C ASP A 23 14.69 3.67 2.65
N SER A 24 14.24 4.55 3.55
CA SER A 24 14.03 4.23 4.97
C SER A 24 13.03 3.09 5.18
N ILE A 25 11.98 3.03 4.35
CA ILE A 25 10.98 1.96 4.35
C ILE A 25 11.62 0.63 3.93
N LEU A 26 12.41 0.64 2.84
CA LEU A 26 13.10 -0.54 2.32
C LEU A 26 14.11 -1.10 3.33
N GLN A 27 14.79 -0.24 4.08
CA GLN A 27 15.71 -0.63 5.15
C GLN A 27 14.95 -1.22 6.35
N GLY A 28 13.76 -0.71 6.69
CA GLY A 28 12.92 -1.20 7.78
C GLY A 28 12.28 -2.58 7.53
N ILE A 29 12.10 -2.95 6.25
CA ILE A 29 11.54 -4.26 5.85
C ILE A 29 12.54 -5.41 6.15
N GLY A 30 13.83 -5.13 6.26
CA GLY A 30 14.86 -6.14 6.58
C GLY A 30 15.11 -7.14 5.45
N ARG A 31 14.80 -6.77 4.20
CA ARG A 31 15.01 -7.60 3.01
C ARG A 31 16.07 -7.03 2.08
N ASP A 32 16.74 -7.93 1.36
CA ASP A 32 17.67 -7.55 0.31
C ASP A 32 16.91 -7.17 -0.98
N THR A 33 16.69 -5.87 -1.15
CA THR A 33 16.01 -5.34 -2.33
C THR A 33 16.79 -5.56 -3.63
N ALA A 34 18.11 -5.82 -3.57
CA ALA A 34 18.89 -6.12 -4.76
C ALA A 34 18.51 -7.48 -5.34
N VAL A 35 18.28 -8.48 -4.47
CA VAL A 35 17.80 -9.81 -4.88
C VAL A 35 16.42 -9.70 -5.52
N ASP A 36 15.51 -8.95 -4.91
CA ASP A 36 14.14 -8.79 -5.41
C ASP A 36 14.11 -8.00 -6.75
N ARG A 37 15.00 -7.01 -6.95
CA ARG A 37 15.21 -6.35 -8.26
C ARG A 37 15.70 -7.33 -9.33
N VAL A 38 16.65 -8.21 -9.00
CA VAL A 38 17.15 -9.24 -9.93
C VAL A 38 16.07 -10.26 -10.27
N TYR A 39 15.26 -10.64 -9.28
CA TYR A 39 14.10 -11.51 -9.51
C TYR A 39 13.10 -10.87 -10.46
N LEU A 40 12.71 -9.61 -10.22
CA LEU A 40 11.80 -8.87 -11.09
C LEU A 40 12.34 -8.76 -12.52
N ARG A 41 13.64 -8.47 -12.66
CA ARG A 41 14.32 -8.47 -13.97
C ARG A 41 14.18 -9.80 -14.68
N THR A 42 14.40 -10.89 -13.95
CA THR A 42 14.29 -12.25 -14.49
C THR A 42 12.88 -12.54 -14.98
N VAL A 43 11.86 -12.10 -14.22
CA VAL A 43 10.45 -12.22 -14.61
C VAL A 43 10.16 -11.40 -15.87
N ALA A 44 10.58 -10.14 -15.92
CA ALA A 44 10.38 -9.26 -17.08
C ALA A 44 11.07 -9.82 -18.34
N MET A 45 12.30 -10.31 -18.22
CA MET A 45 13.07 -10.84 -19.34
C MET A 45 12.51 -12.15 -19.90
N ARG A 46 11.62 -12.87 -19.20
CA ARG A 46 10.90 -14.03 -19.78
C ARG A 46 10.02 -13.65 -20.97
N TYR A 47 9.67 -12.37 -21.11
CA TYR A 47 8.88 -11.86 -22.22
C TYR A 47 9.75 -11.36 -23.39
N SER A 48 11.08 -11.36 -23.26
CA SER A 48 11.98 -10.80 -24.28
C SER A 48 12.07 -11.66 -25.55
N ASP A 49 11.56 -12.89 -25.51
CA ASP A 49 11.44 -13.77 -26.68
C ASP A 49 10.41 -13.27 -27.69
N ARG A 50 9.39 -12.54 -27.21
CA ARG A 50 8.23 -12.09 -27.98
C ARG A 50 8.03 -10.58 -27.99
N PHE A 51 8.56 -9.88 -27.00
CA PHE A 51 8.31 -8.45 -26.80
C PHE A 51 9.59 -7.68 -26.48
N VAL A 52 9.54 -6.36 -26.65
CA VAL A 52 10.64 -5.46 -26.33
C VAL A 52 10.55 -5.08 -24.84
N VAL A 53 11.42 -5.67 -24.04
CA VAL A 53 11.47 -5.43 -22.60
C VAL A 53 12.53 -4.37 -22.28
N SER A 54 12.14 -3.31 -21.56
CA SER A 54 13.04 -2.26 -21.10
C SER A 54 12.80 -1.94 -19.63
N GLU A 55 13.87 -1.88 -18.85
CA GLU A 55 13.84 -1.27 -17.51
C GLU A 55 13.65 0.24 -17.66
N VAL A 56 12.78 0.82 -16.85
CA VAL A 56 12.52 2.26 -16.83
C VAL A 56 12.75 2.82 -15.43
N THR A 57 13.13 4.09 -15.36
CA THR A 57 13.39 4.79 -14.09
C THR A 57 12.12 5.10 -13.31
N ASP A 58 11.01 5.26 -14.03
CA ASP A 58 9.72 5.70 -13.56
C ASP A 58 8.61 5.11 -14.43
N ALA A 59 7.44 4.89 -13.84
CA ALA A 59 6.24 4.46 -14.53
C ALA A 59 5.00 5.07 -13.86
N ASP A 60 3.93 5.24 -14.62
CA ASP A 60 2.63 5.60 -14.06
C ASP A 60 2.08 4.44 -13.24
N ILE A 61 2.03 4.63 -11.91
CA ILE A 61 1.48 3.68 -10.94
C ILE A 61 0.18 4.17 -10.31
N SER A 62 -0.46 5.20 -10.87
CA SER A 62 -1.64 5.83 -10.27
C SER A 62 -2.75 4.82 -9.95
N ALA A 63 -2.91 3.76 -10.74
CA ALA A 63 -3.89 2.71 -10.45
C ALA A 63 -3.54 1.85 -9.22
N ILE A 64 -2.26 1.67 -8.89
CA ILE A 64 -1.83 0.99 -7.67
C ILE A 64 -2.07 1.93 -6.48
N ASP A 65 -1.72 3.20 -6.61
CA ASP A 65 -1.96 4.20 -5.56
C ASP A 65 -3.44 4.36 -5.27
N GLU A 66 -4.29 4.45 -6.31
CA GLU A 66 -5.74 4.47 -6.18
C GLU A 66 -6.29 3.22 -5.50
N PHE A 67 -5.73 2.04 -5.80
CA PHE A 67 -6.12 0.79 -5.14
C PHE A 67 -5.86 0.87 -3.63
N TYR A 68 -4.65 1.27 -3.23
CA TYR A 68 -4.27 1.36 -1.81
C TYR A 68 -4.94 2.52 -1.08
N ALA A 69 -5.21 3.63 -1.77
CA ALA A 69 -6.02 4.73 -1.24
C ALA A 69 -7.45 4.28 -0.96
N LYS A 70 -8.07 3.53 -1.88
CA LYS A 70 -9.40 2.93 -1.66
C LYS A 70 -9.38 1.86 -0.57
N LEU A 71 -8.33 1.03 -0.53
CA LEU A 71 -8.14 0.02 0.53
C LEU A 71 -8.07 0.66 1.92
N SER A 72 -7.39 1.80 2.03
CA SER A 72 -7.21 2.55 3.29
C SER A 72 -8.38 3.49 3.62
N SER A 73 -9.35 3.66 2.70
CA SER A 73 -10.52 4.49 2.94
C SER A 73 -11.49 3.81 3.91
N PRO A 74 -12.11 4.56 4.85
CA PRO A 74 -13.20 4.05 5.67
C PRO A 74 -14.28 3.40 4.81
N ILE A 75 -14.88 2.32 5.33
CA ILE A 75 -16.08 1.74 4.71
C ILE A 75 -17.22 2.77 4.77
N THR A 76 -18.01 2.86 3.70
CA THR A 76 -19.14 3.79 3.61
C THR A 76 -20.45 3.13 4.05
N LEU A 77 -21.48 3.94 4.35
CA LEU A 77 -22.83 3.44 4.62
C LEU A 77 -23.37 2.62 3.45
N ASP A 78 -23.19 3.09 2.21
CA ASP A 78 -23.66 2.39 1.02
C ASP A 78 -22.99 1.02 0.86
N GLU A 79 -21.68 0.90 1.16
CA GLU A 79 -20.98 -0.39 1.14
C GLU A 79 -21.53 -1.37 2.21
N ILE A 80 -21.92 -0.85 3.37
CA ILE A 80 -22.53 -1.63 4.46
C ILE A 80 -23.93 -2.10 4.06
N ASP A 81 -24.78 -1.18 3.61
CA ASP A 81 -26.19 -1.46 3.26
C ASP A 81 -26.30 -2.44 2.09
N ASN A 82 -25.39 -2.34 1.12
CA ASN A 82 -25.33 -3.26 -0.01
C ASN A 82 -24.54 -4.55 0.29
N GLY A 83 -23.87 -4.63 1.45
CA GLY A 83 -23.02 -5.76 1.84
C GLY A 83 -21.86 -6.02 0.89
N LYS A 84 -21.43 -5.02 0.11
CA LYS A 84 -20.43 -5.16 -0.94
C LYS A 84 -19.52 -3.95 -0.96
N SER A 85 -18.21 -4.21 -0.82
CA SER A 85 -17.21 -3.17 -1.03
C SER A 85 -17.09 -2.80 -2.52
N GLU A 86 -16.82 -1.53 -2.79
CA GLU A 86 -16.54 -1.01 -4.13
C GLU A 86 -15.14 -1.41 -4.65
N LEU A 87 -14.28 -1.97 -3.80
CA LEU A 87 -12.92 -2.37 -4.16
C LEU A 87 -12.89 -3.77 -4.80
N ASP A 88 -12.39 -3.87 -6.04
CA ASP A 88 -12.14 -5.15 -6.71
C ASP A 88 -10.81 -5.76 -6.24
N ILE A 89 -10.90 -6.73 -5.32
CA ILE A 89 -9.76 -7.48 -4.77
C ILE A 89 -9.49 -8.77 -5.55
N ASN A 90 -10.35 -9.16 -6.49
CA ASN A 90 -10.27 -10.49 -7.13
C ASN A 90 -9.03 -10.66 -8.04
N ARG A 91 -8.36 -9.56 -8.38
CA ARG A 91 -7.15 -9.54 -9.21
C ARG A 91 -5.86 -9.53 -8.40
N ILE A 92 -5.96 -9.61 -7.07
CA ILE A 92 -4.86 -9.28 -6.16
C ILE A 92 -4.43 -10.51 -5.37
N GLY A 93 -3.31 -11.13 -5.72
CA GLY A 93 -2.68 -12.19 -4.94
C GLY A 93 -3.51 -13.47 -4.82
N GLY A 94 -3.05 -14.37 -3.95
CA GLY A 94 -3.73 -15.63 -3.64
C GLY A 94 -4.93 -15.44 -2.70
N ASN A 95 -5.77 -16.48 -2.56
CA ASN A 95 -7.01 -16.45 -1.77
C ASN A 95 -6.82 -15.95 -0.32
N GLU A 96 -5.71 -16.31 0.32
CA GLU A 96 -5.40 -15.87 1.68
C GLU A 96 -5.10 -14.37 1.74
N TYR A 97 -4.24 -13.87 0.85
CA TYR A 97 -3.96 -12.44 0.73
C TYR A 97 -5.23 -11.65 0.39
N GLN A 98 -6.07 -12.15 -0.52
CA GLN A 98 -7.37 -11.54 -0.83
C GLN A 98 -8.27 -11.43 0.41
N LYS A 99 -8.29 -12.44 1.28
CA LYS A 99 -9.05 -12.41 2.53
C LYS A 99 -8.49 -11.35 3.49
N ASN A 100 -7.18 -11.22 3.58
CA ASN A 100 -6.52 -10.19 4.39
C ASN A 100 -6.84 -8.78 3.84
N MET A 101 -6.79 -8.58 2.53
CA MET A 101 -7.16 -7.30 1.90
C MET A 101 -8.64 -6.96 2.10
N ARG A 102 -9.55 -7.93 2.03
CA ARG A 102 -10.97 -7.71 2.34
C ARG A 102 -11.16 -7.27 3.80
N THR A 103 -10.44 -7.94 4.71
CA THR A 103 -10.45 -7.59 6.14
C THR A 103 -9.89 -6.19 6.35
N PHE A 104 -8.82 -5.83 5.65
CA PHE A 104 -8.25 -4.50 5.66
C PHE A 104 -9.24 -3.46 5.15
N LYS A 105 -9.90 -3.67 4.00
CA LYS A 105 -10.89 -2.72 3.48
C LYS A 105 -12.03 -2.49 4.46
N THR A 106 -12.51 -3.54 5.12
CA THR A 106 -13.60 -3.42 6.08
C THR A 106 -13.18 -2.70 7.36
N LEU A 107 -12.03 -3.06 7.93
CA LEU A 107 -11.64 -2.60 9.28
C LEU A 107 -10.65 -1.43 9.25
N GLY A 108 -9.69 -1.47 8.34
CA GLY A 108 -8.47 -0.66 8.36
C GLY A 108 -8.72 0.84 8.40
N GLY A 109 -9.55 1.35 7.50
CA GLY A 109 -9.80 2.79 7.40
C GLY A 109 -10.43 3.40 8.67
N LEU A 110 -11.27 2.64 9.37
CA LEU A 110 -11.88 3.06 10.64
C LEU A 110 -11.03 2.71 11.88
N SER A 111 -10.09 1.76 11.74
CA SER A 111 -9.12 1.37 12.78
C SER A 111 -7.85 2.23 12.80
N GLY A 112 -7.71 3.22 11.92
CA GLY A 112 -6.50 4.04 11.82
C GLY A 112 -5.33 3.33 11.14
N TYR A 113 -5.60 2.33 10.31
CA TYR A 113 -4.62 1.64 9.49
C TYR A 113 -4.59 2.23 8.08
N ARG A 114 -3.40 2.35 7.51
CA ARG A 114 -3.19 2.71 6.10
C ARG A 114 -2.17 1.78 5.46
N ALA A 115 -2.32 1.61 4.17
CA ALA A 115 -1.41 0.85 3.32
C ALA A 115 -1.04 1.72 2.12
N GLU A 116 0.24 1.75 1.79
CA GLU A 116 0.82 2.47 0.66
C GLU A 116 1.78 1.54 -0.07
N PHE A 117 1.98 1.73 -1.38
CA PHE A 117 2.86 0.88 -2.16
C PHE A 117 4.17 1.60 -2.46
N GLU A 118 5.28 0.93 -2.13
CA GLU A 118 6.64 1.42 -2.33
C GLU A 118 7.29 0.66 -3.50
N PRO A 119 7.30 1.23 -4.72
CA PRO A 119 7.90 0.58 -5.88
C PRO A 119 9.44 0.61 -5.80
N ILE A 120 10.08 -0.50 -6.17
CA ILE A 120 11.55 -0.57 -6.25
C ILE A 120 12.07 -0.61 -7.68
N ALA A 121 11.29 -1.12 -8.64
CA ALA A 121 11.71 -1.23 -10.03
C ALA A 121 10.52 -1.38 -10.99
N TYR A 122 10.74 -0.95 -12.23
CA TYR A 122 9.74 -0.89 -13.28
C TYR A 122 10.29 -1.48 -14.59
N TYR A 123 9.46 -2.25 -15.29
CA TYR A 123 9.78 -2.79 -16.60
C TYR A 123 8.61 -2.58 -17.56
N THR A 124 8.89 -1.98 -18.71
CA THR A 124 7.93 -1.96 -19.83
C THR A 124 8.16 -3.22 -20.65
N ILE A 125 7.13 -4.04 -20.87
CA ILE A 125 7.23 -5.29 -21.65
C ILE A 125 6.73 -5.09 -23.08
N TYR A 126 5.63 -4.36 -23.26
CA TYR A 126 5.08 -4.07 -24.59
C TYR A 126 4.07 -2.93 -24.48
N ARG A 127 4.32 -1.80 -25.18
CA ARG A 127 3.44 -0.61 -25.27
C ARG A 127 2.77 -0.22 -23.95
N ASN A 128 1.61 -0.82 -23.68
CA ASN A 128 0.69 -0.55 -22.58
C ASN A 128 0.82 -1.53 -21.39
N ILE A 129 1.81 -2.42 -21.40
CA ILE A 129 2.07 -3.40 -20.34
C ILE A 129 3.32 -2.99 -19.54
N THR A 130 3.10 -2.70 -18.26
CA THR A 130 4.13 -2.36 -17.29
C THR A 130 4.14 -3.37 -16.16
N LEU A 131 5.32 -3.86 -15.82
CA LEU A 131 5.56 -4.68 -14.64
C LEU A 131 6.18 -3.79 -13.56
N VAL A 132 5.58 -3.80 -12.37
CA VAL A 132 6.02 -2.99 -11.23
C VAL A 132 6.26 -3.92 -10.05
N GLY A 133 7.45 -3.86 -9.46
CA GLY A 133 7.76 -4.60 -8.24
C GLY A 133 7.99 -3.67 -7.07
N GLY A 134 7.54 -4.07 -5.88
CA GLY A 134 7.66 -3.26 -4.68
C GLY A 134 7.13 -3.94 -3.43
N TYR A 135 6.94 -3.16 -2.38
CA TYR A 135 6.43 -3.63 -1.08
C TYR A 135 5.26 -2.77 -0.61
N VAL A 136 4.50 -3.30 0.33
CA VAL A 136 3.44 -2.54 0.99
C VAL A 136 3.98 -1.96 2.28
N ASN A 137 3.91 -0.65 2.41
CA ASN A 137 4.14 0.07 3.64
C ASN A 137 2.83 0.19 4.42
N TYR A 138 2.77 -0.42 5.60
CA TYR A 138 1.63 -0.33 6.48
C TYR A 138 1.90 0.68 7.59
N THR A 139 1.07 1.70 7.71
CA THR A 139 1.16 2.70 8.78
C THR A 139 -0.03 2.62 9.72
N LYS A 140 0.20 2.97 10.98
CA LYS A 140 -0.76 2.83 12.08
C LYS A 140 -0.80 4.13 12.87
N THR A 141 -1.99 4.69 13.07
CA THR A 141 -2.18 5.84 13.97
C THR A 141 -2.59 5.43 15.37
N CYS A 142 -2.99 4.16 15.55
CA CYS A 142 -3.34 3.57 16.84
C CYS A 142 -2.10 3.11 17.60
N GLN A 143 -2.17 3.09 18.93
CA GLN A 143 -1.05 2.64 19.79
C GLN A 143 -0.91 1.12 19.83
N ASN A 144 -2.02 0.40 19.76
CA ASN A 144 -2.09 -1.06 19.86
C ASN A 144 -3.40 -1.58 19.23
N PRO A 145 -3.56 -2.91 19.05
CA PRO A 145 -4.75 -3.49 18.42
C PRO A 145 -6.06 -3.21 19.16
N ASP A 146 -6.03 -3.05 20.48
CA ASP A 146 -7.23 -2.82 21.28
C ASP A 146 -7.72 -1.37 21.09
N ASP A 147 -6.81 -0.41 20.96
CA ASP A 147 -7.10 0.98 20.55
C ASP A 147 -7.67 1.03 19.12
N ALA A 148 -7.04 0.33 18.17
CA ALA A 148 -7.53 0.22 16.79
C ALA A 148 -8.96 -0.38 16.71
N TYR A 149 -9.24 -1.36 17.57
CA TYR A 149 -10.57 -1.95 17.72
C TYR A 149 -11.57 -0.93 18.26
N TRP A 150 -11.22 -0.16 19.30
CA TRP A 150 -12.12 0.86 19.83
C TRP A 150 -12.40 1.98 18.83
N GLN A 151 -11.38 2.42 18.07
CA GLN A 151 -11.56 3.38 16.98
C GLN A 151 -12.56 2.86 15.94
N TYR A 152 -12.46 1.59 15.56
CA TYR A 152 -13.40 0.94 14.65
C TYR A 152 -14.82 0.91 15.20
N ILE A 153 -15.01 0.48 16.46
CA ILE A 153 -16.33 0.40 17.07
C ILE A 153 -16.97 1.79 17.12
N CYS A 154 -16.27 2.79 17.64
CA CYS A 154 -16.80 4.15 17.69
C CYS A 154 -17.15 4.68 16.29
N GLY A 155 -16.25 4.48 15.31
CA GLY A 155 -16.48 4.91 13.93
C GLY A 155 -17.68 4.22 13.29
N MET A 156 -17.86 2.92 13.51
CA MET A 156 -19.02 2.17 13.00
C MET A 156 -20.32 2.59 13.66
N GLU A 157 -20.37 2.72 14.99
CA GLU A 157 -21.59 3.13 15.70
C GLU A 157 -21.97 4.57 15.37
N ASP A 158 -20.98 5.44 15.15
CA ASP A 158 -21.22 6.81 14.65
C ASP A 158 -21.72 6.81 13.20
N LEU A 159 -21.26 5.87 12.38
CA LEU A 159 -21.67 5.76 10.98
C LEU A 159 -23.10 5.22 10.88
N THR A 160 -23.40 4.09 11.52
CA THR A 160 -24.69 3.38 11.41
C THR A 160 -25.76 3.90 12.35
N LYS A 161 -25.39 4.61 13.42
CA LYS A 161 -26.27 5.00 14.53
C LYS A 161 -26.84 3.81 15.31
N GLU A 162 -26.18 2.65 15.22
CA GLU A 162 -26.56 1.42 15.90
C GLU A 162 -25.45 0.95 16.84
N VAL A 163 -25.84 0.33 17.96
CA VAL A 163 -24.90 -0.28 18.90
C VAL A 163 -24.58 -1.71 18.46
N ILE A 164 -23.30 -2.00 18.25
CA ILE A 164 -22.83 -3.32 17.83
C ILE A 164 -23.02 -4.32 19.00
N PRO A 165 -23.69 -5.46 18.77
CA PRO A 165 -23.90 -6.49 19.80
C PRO A 165 -22.59 -7.05 20.38
N TYR A 166 -22.64 -7.47 21.65
CA TYR A 166 -21.46 -7.94 22.38
C TYR A 166 -20.74 -9.13 21.71
N GLU A 167 -21.47 -10.12 21.20
CA GLU A 167 -20.84 -11.27 20.52
C GLU A 167 -20.09 -10.85 19.25
N THR A 168 -20.64 -9.88 18.50
CA THR A 168 -20.02 -9.33 17.29
C THR A 168 -18.76 -8.55 17.64
N ARG A 169 -18.81 -7.77 18.73
CA ARG A 169 -17.66 -7.02 19.28
C ARG A 169 -16.46 -7.93 19.56
N LEU A 170 -16.67 -9.08 20.20
CA LEU A 170 -15.58 -10.04 20.47
C LEU A 170 -14.94 -10.56 19.18
N ARG A 171 -15.74 -10.91 18.18
CA ARG A 171 -15.22 -11.39 16.88
C ARG A 171 -14.46 -10.30 16.12
N LEU A 172 -14.92 -9.05 16.21
CA LEU A 172 -14.24 -7.91 15.60
C LEU A 172 -12.89 -7.64 16.26
N LEU A 173 -12.79 -7.76 17.59
CA LEU A 173 -11.51 -7.64 18.29
C LEU A 173 -10.49 -8.66 17.80
N ASP A 174 -10.90 -9.93 17.67
CA ASP A 174 -10.02 -10.97 17.14
C ASP A 174 -9.57 -10.67 15.70
N LYS A 175 -10.48 -10.18 14.85
CA LYS A 175 -10.17 -9.79 13.48
C LYS A 175 -9.22 -8.60 13.39
N VAL A 176 -9.35 -7.61 14.26
CA VAL A 176 -8.42 -6.48 14.33
C VAL A 176 -7.02 -6.94 14.77
N ARG A 177 -6.94 -7.90 15.71
CA ARG A 177 -5.66 -8.48 16.13
C ARG A 177 -5.01 -9.31 15.03
N GLU A 178 -5.78 -10.13 14.32
CA GLU A 178 -5.33 -10.86 13.13
C GLU A 178 -4.80 -9.89 12.06
N LEU A 179 -5.55 -8.83 11.76
CA LEU A 179 -5.16 -7.81 10.78
C LEU A 179 -3.86 -7.10 11.20
N ASN A 180 -3.76 -6.71 12.47
CA ASN A 180 -2.56 -6.06 13.00
C ASN A 180 -1.32 -6.96 12.86
N SER A 181 -1.46 -8.23 13.23
CA SER A 181 -0.41 -9.24 13.09
C SER A 181 -0.02 -9.45 11.62
N PHE A 182 -0.99 -9.52 10.71
CA PHE A 182 -0.73 -9.60 9.28
C PHE A 182 0.10 -8.39 8.79
N MET A 183 -0.29 -7.16 9.13
CA MET A 183 0.44 -5.95 8.75
C MET A 183 1.87 -5.93 9.32
N ASP A 184 2.05 -6.37 10.56
CA ASP A 184 3.37 -6.43 11.21
C ASP A 184 4.30 -7.45 10.54
N ASN A 185 3.74 -8.51 9.93
CA ASN A 185 4.50 -9.63 9.38
C ASN A 185 4.58 -9.64 7.85
N ASP A 186 3.74 -8.88 7.12
CA ASP A 186 3.79 -8.84 5.66
C ASP A 186 5.09 -8.15 5.21
N ARG A 187 6.01 -8.96 4.71
CA ARG A 187 7.30 -8.55 4.13
C ARG A 187 7.46 -9.07 2.71
N SER A 188 6.39 -9.56 2.12
CA SER A 188 6.47 -10.25 0.83
C SER A 188 6.56 -9.25 -0.32
N PHE A 189 7.40 -9.58 -1.28
CA PHE A 189 7.59 -8.78 -2.48
C PHE A 189 6.34 -8.86 -3.37
N LYS A 190 5.76 -7.73 -3.75
CA LYS A 190 4.57 -7.71 -4.63
C LYS A 190 4.98 -7.34 -6.04
N ILE A 191 4.43 -8.05 -7.01
CA ILE A 191 4.62 -7.77 -8.44
C ILE A 191 3.26 -7.50 -9.07
N TYR A 192 3.12 -6.31 -9.63
CA TYR A 192 1.93 -5.85 -10.35
C TYR A 192 2.17 -5.90 -11.85
N ILE A 193 1.16 -6.35 -12.59
CA ILE A 193 1.03 -6.06 -14.02
C ILE A 193 -0.01 -4.95 -14.18
N LEU A 194 0.43 -3.85 -14.78
CA LEU A 194 -0.43 -2.80 -15.27
C LEU A 194 -0.64 -2.99 -16.77
N LYS A 195 -1.90 -3.01 -17.19
CA LYS A 195 -2.30 -3.05 -18.59
C LYS A 195 -3.22 -1.87 -18.86
N ASP A 196 -2.85 -1.05 -19.85
CA ASP A 196 -3.57 0.20 -20.17
C ASP A 196 -3.70 1.12 -18.94
N GLY A 197 -2.65 1.18 -18.11
CA GLY A 197 -2.63 1.98 -16.89
C GLY A 197 -3.52 1.44 -15.76
N LYS A 198 -4.10 0.24 -15.88
CA LYS A 198 -4.95 -0.38 -14.84
C LYS A 198 -4.31 -1.64 -14.28
N VAL A 199 -4.60 -1.95 -13.02
CA VAL A 199 -4.21 -3.22 -12.40
C VAL A 199 -4.90 -4.38 -13.12
N ASP A 200 -4.11 -5.16 -13.84
CA ASP A 200 -4.56 -6.39 -14.49
C ASP A 200 -4.45 -7.57 -13.51
N SER A 201 -3.30 -7.67 -12.82
CA SER A 201 -3.04 -8.69 -11.80
C SER A 201 -1.93 -8.29 -10.84
N MET A 202 -1.91 -8.92 -9.66
CA MET A 202 -0.82 -8.89 -8.69
C MET A 202 -0.51 -10.29 -8.18
N TRP A 203 0.77 -10.61 -8.00
CA TRP A 203 1.19 -11.80 -7.26
C TRP A 203 2.37 -11.49 -6.33
N GLU A 204 2.54 -12.38 -5.36
CA GLU A 204 3.67 -12.34 -4.43
C GLU A 204 4.88 -13.03 -5.09
N GLY A 205 6.03 -12.36 -5.07
CA GLY A 205 7.30 -12.95 -5.45
C GLY A 205 7.60 -14.16 -4.57
N VAL A 206 8.28 -15.16 -5.14
CA VAL A 206 8.73 -16.30 -4.35
C VAL A 206 9.71 -15.78 -3.31
N ASP A 207 9.48 -16.08 -2.03
CA ASP A 207 10.46 -15.77 -0.99
C ASP A 207 11.79 -16.40 -1.38
N ALA A 208 12.77 -15.56 -1.73
CA ALA A 208 14.14 -16.00 -2.00
C ALA A 208 14.89 -16.41 -0.72
N VAL A 209 14.19 -16.53 0.42
CA VAL A 209 14.74 -16.88 1.72
C VAL A 209 14.18 -18.24 2.12
N GLY A 210 14.88 -19.28 1.67
CA GLY A 210 15.01 -20.53 2.40
C GLY A 210 16.30 -20.52 3.21
#